data_AF-A0A350HC51-F1
#
_entry.id   AF-A0A350HC51-F1
#
_cell.length_a   1.000
_cell.length_b   1.000
_cell.length_c   1.000
_cell.angle_alpha   90.00
_cell.angle_beta   90.00
_cell.angle_gamma   90.00
#
_symmetry.space_group_name_H-M   'P 1'
#
loop_
_entity.id
_entity.type
_entity.pdbx_description
1 polymer ?
#
loop_
_entity_poly.entity_id
_entity_poly.type
_entity_poly.pdbx_seq_one_letter_code
_entity_poly.pdbx_strand_id
1 'polypeptide(L)'
;MKHRTAFFLFFLLFFATTVFAQDYGYLKDPENRDISNNNFISGKSDESIYLKFVSSEDTSYFVFWGIGKDTLPVVRDSSGISRIEITPKNLSSGSYHIEVLSKDKIKKLNFHIKIEDNPKVWIVILEMLFGLVLFMLGLRFTSKGVSRMSGYRLKEILWNLTGSNLKGFLSGVILTLMMQSSTLFSVMVVSFVSDGLITLAGAVYMFAGSAIGTSLIVQLIAFDISFFSLIMIIVGFYINDKIKRLKYIGLAIMGFGLIFFAIQMMAKTMIPLQNTEMFAYAIKIMNSNLLLLFVFTTLFTFLVHSSAVIVAFAIGLYISGISDYRAIMVMIAASNLGTSFTSALAGRKGDSKSRYLVFINITSKIVTSVIFILVMLKYQAVLSSHVLSARGIANSHLAFNLLFAMIIVIMLPMINYFSKFLKATSLSKDGDKMLRENIVKNPTVALSKGLRDIMAMMEIAGGMLEKSFIVLKTNDIKLLDETIQEDNKIDEYEKNITMFLVSIYEEESSDKISRKTQDLLYIVDEIEHIGDVISKNIMVSI
;
A
#
# COMPACT_ATOMS: atom_id res chain seq x y z
N MET A 1 11.10 -10.32 5.78
CA MET A 1 9.92 -10.52 4.90
C MET A 1 9.05 -11.71 5.29
N LYS A 2 9.61 -12.89 5.64
CA LYS A 2 8.86 -14.11 6.01
C LYS A 2 7.74 -13.92 7.06
N HIS A 3 7.97 -13.18 8.15
CA HIS A 3 6.96 -12.95 9.19
C HIS A 3 5.72 -12.14 8.75
N ARG A 4 5.80 -11.36 7.65
CA ARG A 4 4.71 -10.48 7.22
C ARG A 4 3.55 -11.24 6.58
N THR A 5 3.84 -12.28 5.81
CA THR A 5 2.80 -13.09 5.15
C THR A 5 2.17 -14.10 6.11
N ALA A 6 2.99 -14.71 6.98
CA ALA A 6 2.53 -15.73 7.92
C ALA A 6 1.54 -15.16 8.96
N PHE A 7 1.80 -13.96 9.50
CA PHE A 7 0.90 -13.35 10.48
C PHE A 7 -0.39 -12.80 9.85
N PHE A 8 -0.35 -12.38 8.58
CA PHE A 8 -1.54 -11.96 7.83
C PHE A 8 -2.45 -13.15 7.50
N LEU A 9 -1.87 -14.28 7.07
CA LEU A 9 -2.57 -15.56 6.94
C LEU A 9 -3.13 -16.04 8.28
N PHE A 10 -2.38 -15.91 9.37
CA PHE A 10 -2.84 -16.26 10.72
C PHE A 10 -4.02 -15.38 11.18
N PHE A 11 -4.01 -14.08 10.87
CA PHE A 11 -5.11 -13.18 11.22
C PHE A 11 -6.38 -13.45 10.40
N LEU A 12 -6.26 -13.78 9.10
CA LEU A 12 -7.43 -14.22 8.33
C LEU A 12 -7.91 -15.62 8.73
N LEU A 13 -7.02 -16.54 9.12
CA LEU A 13 -7.45 -17.79 9.76
C LEU A 13 -8.17 -17.50 11.07
N PHE A 14 -7.67 -16.60 11.91
CA PHE A 14 -8.29 -16.23 13.20
C PHE A 14 -9.67 -15.59 13.00
N PHE A 15 -9.81 -14.69 12.04
CA PHE A 15 -11.10 -14.11 11.66
C PHE A 15 -12.04 -15.17 11.06
N ALA A 16 -11.51 -16.13 10.30
CA ALA A 16 -12.26 -17.26 9.76
C ALA A 16 -12.54 -18.40 10.77
N THR A 17 -11.96 -18.39 11.98
CA THR A 17 -12.24 -19.39 13.02
C THR A 17 -13.00 -18.83 14.22
N THR A 18 -12.91 -17.52 14.50
CA THR A 18 -13.71 -16.87 15.57
C THR A 18 -15.09 -16.40 15.11
N VAL A 19 -15.35 -16.33 13.80
CA VAL A 19 -16.65 -15.88 13.24
C VAL A 19 -17.51 -17.04 12.73
N PHE A 20 -16.95 -18.24 12.55
CA PHE A 20 -17.65 -19.39 11.95
C PHE A 20 -17.96 -20.49 12.97
N ALA A 21 -19.09 -20.30 13.66
CA ALA A 21 -19.76 -21.35 14.42
C ALA A 21 -21.29 -21.27 14.23
N GLN A 22 -21.76 -21.23 12.98
CA GLN A 22 -23.12 -21.60 12.56
C GLN A 22 -23.27 -21.57 11.02
N ASP A 23 -23.74 -22.67 10.44
CA ASP A 23 -24.11 -22.77 9.03
C ASP A 23 -25.57 -22.32 8.81
N TYR A 24 -25.80 -21.32 7.95
CA TYR A 24 -27.14 -20.98 7.46
C TYR A 24 -27.11 -20.57 5.97
N GLY A 25 -28.02 -21.15 5.18
CA GLY A 25 -28.22 -20.85 3.75
C GLY A 25 -29.45 -19.99 3.48
N TYR A 26 -29.41 -19.21 2.39
CA TYR A 26 -30.43 -18.21 2.05
C TYR A 26 -30.72 -18.10 0.54
N LEU A 27 -31.99 -17.84 0.21
CA LEU A 27 -32.53 -17.44 -1.09
C LEU A 27 -33.46 -16.23 -0.88
N LYS A 28 -33.29 -15.15 -1.67
CA LYS A 28 -33.84 -13.78 -1.44
C LYS A 28 -33.93 -12.98 -2.77
N ASP A 29 -34.56 -11.80 -2.74
CA ASP A 29 -34.96 -10.90 -3.85
C ASP A 29 -34.75 -9.42 -3.38
N PRO A 30 -35.01 -8.31 -4.13
CA PRO A 30 -34.75 -6.94 -3.61
C PRO A 30 -35.46 -6.52 -2.31
N GLU A 31 -36.63 -7.06 -1.94
CA GLU A 31 -37.13 -6.90 -0.56
C GLU A 31 -36.56 -7.94 0.44
N ASN A 32 -35.87 -8.97 -0.07
CA ASN A 32 -35.52 -10.28 0.51
C ASN A 32 -36.61 -11.39 0.42
N ARG A 33 -37.22 -11.63 -0.76
CA ARG A 33 -38.32 -12.61 -0.98
C ARG A 33 -38.30 -13.43 -2.32
N ASP A 34 -37.38 -14.36 -2.53
CA ASP A 34 -37.16 -15.11 -3.82
C ASP A 34 -38.40 -15.26 -4.77
N ILE A 35 -38.40 -14.59 -5.93
CA ILE A 35 -39.43 -14.73 -6.99
C ILE A 35 -38.86 -15.38 -8.26
N SER A 36 -39.07 -16.70 -8.37
CA SER A 36 -39.44 -17.27 -9.66
C SER A 36 -40.91 -16.91 -9.94
N ASN A 37 -41.17 -16.29 -11.09
CA ASN A 37 -42.39 -15.54 -11.33
C ASN A 37 -43.69 -16.39 -11.24
N ASN A 38 -44.73 -15.82 -10.62
CA ASN A 38 -46.13 -16.25 -10.66
C ASN A 38 -46.46 -17.70 -10.22
N ASN A 39 -46.16 -18.06 -8.97
CA ASN A 39 -47.18 -18.57 -8.03
C ASN A 39 -46.68 -18.45 -6.57
N PHE A 40 -47.60 -18.44 -5.61
CA PHE A 40 -47.34 -17.96 -4.25
C PHE A 40 -46.53 -18.95 -3.40
N ILE A 41 -45.31 -18.59 -2.98
CA ILE A 41 -44.52 -19.36 -2.01
C ILE A 41 -44.76 -18.76 -0.61
N SER A 42 -45.15 -19.59 0.35
CA SER A 42 -45.80 -19.14 1.60
C SER A 42 -45.06 -19.61 2.85
N GLY A 43 -43.89 -19.01 3.10
CA GLY A 43 -43.15 -19.15 4.36
C GLY A 43 -41.99 -20.14 4.32
N LYS A 44 -41.10 -19.98 5.29
CA LYS A 44 -39.95 -20.84 5.59
C LYS A 44 -40.10 -21.32 7.04
N SER A 45 -40.04 -22.63 7.26
CA SER A 45 -39.56 -23.17 8.54
C SER A 45 -38.07 -23.46 8.38
N ASP A 46 -37.33 -23.68 9.48
CA ASP A 46 -35.90 -24.03 9.39
C ASP A 46 -35.64 -25.38 8.69
N GLU A 47 -36.68 -26.16 8.39
CA GLU A 47 -36.57 -27.48 7.75
C GLU A 47 -37.33 -27.61 6.40
N SER A 48 -38.16 -26.64 6.00
CA SER A 48 -39.02 -26.79 4.81
C SER A 48 -39.40 -25.51 4.04
N ILE A 49 -39.59 -25.68 2.73
CA ILE A 49 -40.11 -24.68 1.78
C ILE A 49 -41.56 -25.03 1.42
N TYR A 50 -42.47 -24.06 1.53
CA TYR A 50 -43.91 -24.27 1.27
C TYR A 50 -44.37 -23.63 -0.04
N LEU A 51 -44.68 -24.46 -1.03
CA LEU A 51 -45.34 -24.04 -2.28
C LEU A 51 -46.87 -24.02 -2.06
N LYS A 52 -47.52 -22.86 -2.26
CA LYS A 52 -48.95 -22.66 -1.98
C LYS A 52 -49.72 -22.28 -3.26
N PHE A 53 -50.64 -23.15 -3.67
CA PHE A 53 -51.41 -22.98 -4.89
C PHE A 53 -52.91 -23.04 -4.61
N VAL A 54 -53.65 -22.09 -5.17
CA VAL A 54 -55.12 -22.10 -5.14
C VAL A 54 -55.61 -22.70 -6.45
N SER A 55 -56.06 -23.95 -6.40
CA SER A 55 -56.72 -24.64 -7.51
C SER A 55 -58.21 -24.77 -7.21
N SER A 56 -59.06 -24.50 -8.21
CA SER A 56 -60.50 -24.74 -8.14
C SER A 56 -60.89 -26.19 -8.41
N GLU A 57 -59.92 -27.06 -8.73
CA GLU A 57 -60.13 -28.46 -9.12
C GLU A 57 -59.66 -29.40 -8.00
N ASP A 58 -60.57 -30.24 -7.49
CA ASP A 58 -60.44 -30.99 -6.22
C ASP A 58 -59.27 -31.98 -6.11
N THR A 59 -58.62 -32.36 -7.22
CA THR A 59 -57.50 -33.31 -7.23
C THR A 59 -56.40 -32.85 -8.20
N SER A 60 -55.38 -32.17 -7.69
CA SER A 60 -54.18 -31.77 -8.43
C SER A 60 -52.98 -32.61 -7.98
N TYR A 61 -52.02 -32.89 -8.86
CA TYR A 61 -50.80 -33.64 -8.53
C TYR A 61 -49.55 -32.94 -9.09
N PHE A 62 -48.43 -33.02 -8.39
CA PHE A 62 -47.16 -32.40 -8.82
C PHE A 62 -46.18 -33.48 -9.29
N VAL A 63 -45.38 -33.15 -10.30
CA VAL A 63 -44.32 -34.01 -10.84
C VAL A 63 -43.01 -33.25 -10.76
N PHE A 64 -42.13 -33.70 -9.88
CA PHE A 64 -40.81 -33.13 -9.68
C PHE A 64 -39.81 -33.84 -10.60
N TRP A 65 -39.04 -33.07 -11.38
CA TRP A 65 -37.96 -33.59 -12.22
C TRP A 65 -36.63 -32.99 -11.78
N GLY A 66 -35.77 -33.84 -11.23
CA GLY A 66 -34.41 -33.55 -10.81
C GLY A 66 -33.56 -34.81 -10.77
N ILE A 67 -32.44 -34.79 -10.03
CA ILE A 67 -31.62 -35.99 -9.77
C ILE A 67 -32.35 -36.87 -8.74
N GLY A 68 -33.39 -37.56 -9.19
CA GLY A 68 -34.35 -38.32 -8.38
C GLY A 68 -35.75 -38.23 -8.99
N LYS A 69 -36.42 -39.37 -9.19
CA LYS A 69 -37.82 -39.44 -9.69
C LYS A 69 -38.78 -39.61 -8.52
N ASP A 70 -39.10 -38.52 -7.84
CA ASP A 70 -40.05 -38.54 -6.71
C ASP A 70 -41.31 -37.71 -7.02
N THR A 71 -42.46 -38.37 -7.04
CA THR A 71 -43.78 -37.70 -7.09
C THR A 71 -44.29 -37.48 -5.67
N LEU A 72 -44.37 -36.22 -5.24
CA LEU A 72 -44.88 -35.86 -3.91
C LEU A 72 -46.42 -35.68 -3.93
N PRO A 73 -47.15 -36.25 -2.95
CA PRO A 73 -48.60 -36.05 -2.84
C PRO A 73 -48.93 -34.62 -2.38
N VAL A 74 -50.04 -34.08 -2.89
CA VAL A 74 -50.57 -32.78 -2.47
C VAL A 74 -51.42 -32.94 -1.22
N VAL A 75 -51.17 -32.13 -0.19
CA VAL A 75 -52.02 -32.06 1.00
C VAL A 75 -52.92 -30.83 0.88
N ARG A 76 -54.24 -31.03 0.99
CA ARG A 76 -55.24 -29.95 0.96
C ARG A 76 -55.61 -29.56 2.39
N ASP A 77 -55.61 -28.26 2.68
CA ASP A 77 -56.03 -27.77 3.99
C ASP A 77 -57.57 -27.60 4.09
N SER A 78 -58.05 -27.34 5.31
CA SER A 78 -59.47 -27.12 5.61
C SER A 78 -60.06 -25.84 4.98
N SER A 79 -59.23 -24.97 4.41
CA SER A 79 -59.66 -23.83 3.57
C SER A 79 -59.67 -24.14 2.07
N GLY A 80 -59.51 -25.41 1.69
CA GLY A 80 -59.54 -25.88 0.31
C GLY A 80 -58.26 -25.63 -0.48
N ILE A 81 -57.21 -25.08 0.14
CA ILE A 81 -55.96 -24.70 -0.52
C ILE A 81 -55.02 -25.91 -0.57
N SER A 82 -54.43 -26.15 -1.73
CA SER A 82 -53.44 -27.19 -1.96
C SER A 82 -52.04 -26.70 -1.59
N ARG A 83 -51.33 -27.47 -0.77
CA ARG A 83 -49.97 -27.17 -0.31
C ARG A 83 -49.06 -28.37 -0.55
N ILE A 84 -47.80 -28.10 -0.88
CA ILE A 84 -46.70 -29.07 -0.79
C ILE A 84 -45.62 -28.49 0.11
N GLU A 85 -45.10 -29.36 0.98
CA GLU A 85 -43.91 -29.13 1.77
C GLU A 85 -42.73 -29.83 1.09
N ILE A 86 -41.72 -29.06 0.69
CA ILE A 86 -40.46 -29.58 0.15
C ILE A 86 -39.40 -29.44 1.23
N THR A 87 -38.86 -30.56 1.70
CA THR A 87 -37.78 -30.61 2.70
C THR A 87 -36.41 -30.50 1.98
N PRO A 88 -35.65 -29.39 2.09
CA PRO A 88 -34.46 -29.18 1.26
C PRO A 88 -33.28 -30.10 1.61
N LYS A 89 -33.29 -30.76 2.78
CA LYS A 89 -32.21 -31.65 3.26
C LYS A 89 -31.84 -32.79 2.29
N ASN A 90 -32.73 -33.16 1.38
CA ASN A 90 -32.52 -34.25 0.40
C ASN A 90 -32.19 -33.76 -1.02
N LEU A 91 -32.11 -32.44 -1.26
CA LEU A 91 -31.83 -31.88 -2.58
C LEU A 91 -30.35 -31.49 -2.70
N SER A 92 -29.68 -31.99 -3.73
CA SER A 92 -28.31 -31.61 -4.09
C SER A 92 -28.27 -30.28 -4.83
N SER A 93 -27.10 -29.65 -4.95
CA SER A 93 -26.97 -28.47 -5.80
C SER A 93 -27.27 -28.82 -7.26
N GLY A 94 -28.13 -28.03 -7.92
CA GLY A 94 -28.57 -28.28 -9.29
C GLY A 94 -29.74 -27.41 -9.73
N SER A 95 -30.13 -27.56 -11.00
CA SER A 95 -31.36 -26.98 -11.55
C SER A 95 -32.49 -28.00 -11.48
N TYR A 96 -33.60 -27.60 -10.89
CA TYR A 96 -34.80 -28.42 -10.67
C TYR A 96 -35.96 -27.86 -11.49
N HIS A 97 -36.72 -28.77 -12.11
CA HIS A 97 -37.94 -28.45 -12.84
C HIS A 97 -39.14 -29.03 -12.12
N ILE A 98 -40.13 -28.19 -11.82
CA ILE A 98 -41.37 -28.60 -11.13
C ILE A 98 -42.53 -28.39 -12.09
N GLU A 99 -43.19 -29.47 -12.50
CA GLU A 99 -44.46 -29.41 -13.22
C GLU A 99 -45.62 -29.62 -12.24
N VAL A 100 -46.61 -28.73 -12.28
CA VAL A 100 -47.90 -28.89 -11.61
C VAL A 100 -48.92 -29.29 -12.65
N LEU A 101 -49.60 -30.42 -12.45
CA LEU A 101 -50.57 -30.96 -13.40
C LEU A 101 -51.99 -30.91 -12.80
N SER A 102 -52.94 -30.40 -13.58
CA SER A 102 -54.37 -30.72 -13.37
C SER A 102 -54.61 -32.22 -13.58
N LYS A 103 -55.69 -32.76 -13.01
CA LYS A 103 -56.08 -34.18 -13.04
C LYS A 103 -55.99 -34.81 -14.43
N ASP A 104 -56.48 -34.07 -15.43
CA ASP A 104 -56.57 -34.53 -16.82
C ASP A 104 -55.24 -34.39 -17.59
N LYS A 105 -54.19 -33.87 -16.92
CA LYS A 105 -52.85 -33.55 -17.46
C LYS A 105 -52.82 -32.48 -18.57
N ILE A 106 -53.96 -31.82 -18.83
CA ILE A 106 -54.11 -30.80 -19.88
C ILE A 106 -53.48 -29.46 -19.48
N LYS A 107 -53.72 -29.00 -18.24
CA LYS A 107 -53.15 -27.73 -17.72
C LYS A 107 -51.84 -28.03 -16.99
N LYS A 108 -50.78 -27.30 -17.35
CA LYS A 108 -49.47 -27.35 -16.70
C LYS A 108 -49.06 -25.97 -16.15
N LEU A 109 -48.44 -25.94 -14.97
CA LEU A 109 -47.65 -24.81 -14.49
C LEU A 109 -46.22 -25.29 -14.25
N ASN A 110 -45.24 -24.57 -14.79
CA ASN A 110 -43.84 -25.00 -14.79
C ASN A 110 -42.98 -24.01 -14.01
N PHE A 111 -42.20 -24.51 -13.04
CA PHE A 111 -41.28 -23.71 -12.25
C PHE A 111 -39.85 -24.21 -12.44
N HIS A 112 -38.91 -23.27 -12.49
CA HIS A 112 -37.48 -23.55 -12.43
C HIS A 112 -36.95 -23.03 -11.10
N ILE A 113 -36.36 -23.92 -10.30
CA ILE A 113 -35.65 -23.56 -9.07
C ILE A 113 -34.20 -23.98 -9.25
N LYS A 114 -33.26 -23.09 -8.95
CA LYS A 114 -31.83 -23.41 -8.94
C LYS A 114 -31.35 -23.43 -7.49
N ILE A 115 -30.93 -24.60 -7.03
CA ILE A 115 -30.33 -24.77 -5.71
C ILE A 115 -28.81 -24.70 -5.93
N GLU A 116 -28.19 -23.61 -5.49
CA GLU A 116 -26.74 -23.49 -5.48
C GLU A 116 -26.22 -23.86 -4.09
N ASP A 117 -25.09 -24.58 -4.03
CA ASP A 117 -24.36 -24.73 -2.77
C ASP A 117 -23.97 -23.34 -2.26
N ASN A 118 -24.23 -23.10 -0.98
CA ASN A 118 -23.82 -21.87 -0.31
C ASN A 118 -22.31 -21.67 -0.58
N PRO A 119 -21.87 -20.56 -1.22
CA PRO A 119 -20.50 -20.40 -1.66
C PRO A 119 -19.60 -20.49 -0.44
N LYS A 120 -18.82 -21.58 -0.33
CA LYS A 120 -18.08 -21.91 0.90
C LYS A 120 -17.20 -20.72 1.24
N VAL A 121 -17.51 -20.00 2.33
CA VAL A 121 -16.99 -18.64 2.54
C VAL A 121 -15.46 -18.62 2.61
N TRP A 122 -14.84 -19.73 3.05
CA TRP A 122 -13.39 -19.91 3.00
C TRP A 122 -12.80 -19.89 1.58
N ILE A 123 -13.49 -20.39 0.54
CA ILE A 123 -13.07 -20.29 -0.87
C ILE A 123 -13.01 -18.81 -1.26
N VAL A 124 -14.07 -18.06 -0.94
CA VAL A 124 -14.17 -16.64 -1.27
C VAL A 124 -13.06 -15.82 -0.57
N ILE A 125 -12.75 -16.16 0.69
CA ILE A 125 -11.62 -15.58 1.43
C ILE A 125 -10.28 -15.94 0.78
N LEU A 126 -10.07 -17.19 0.36
CA LEU A 126 -8.84 -17.63 -0.31
C LEU A 126 -8.66 -16.95 -1.69
N GLU A 127 -9.73 -16.82 -2.47
CA GLU A 127 -9.70 -16.11 -3.75
C GLU A 127 -9.39 -14.61 -3.56
N MET A 128 -9.97 -13.96 -2.55
CA MET A 128 -9.63 -12.57 -2.19
C MET A 128 -8.17 -12.43 -1.79
N LEU A 129 -7.64 -13.37 -0.98
CA LEU A 129 -6.24 -13.39 -0.60
C LEU A 129 -5.32 -13.62 -1.80
N PHE A 130 -5.68 -14.53 -2.70
CA PHE A 130 -4.93 -14.79 -3.91
C PHE A 130 -4.93 -13.57 -4.84
N GLY A 131 -6.08 -12.93 -5.03
CA GLY A 131 -6.20 -11.64 -5.71
C GLY A 131 -5.30 -10.56 -5.09
N LEU A 132 -5.30 -10.41 -3.77
CA LEU A 132 -4.41 -9.48 -3.07
C LEU A 132 -2.92 -9.83 -3.27
N VAL A 133 -2.55 -11.12 -3.25
CA VAL A 133 -1.18 -11.58 -3.54
C VAL A 133 -0.78 -11.28 -4.98
N LEU A 134 -1.65 -11.50 -5.96
CA LEU A 134 -1.42 -11.12 -7.36
C LEU A 134 -1.28 -9.61 -7.53
N PHE A 135 -2.10 -8.80 -6.83
CA PHE A 135 -2.02 -7.35 -6.82
C PHE A 135 -0.66 -6.88 -6.27
N MET A 136 -0.22 -7.44 -5.13
CA MET A 136 1.09 -7.14 -4.55
C MET A 136 2.25 -7.63 -5.43
N LEU A 137 2.10 -8.75 -6.13
CA LEU A 137 3.09 -9.26 -7.09
C LEU A 137 3.20 -8.33 -8.30
N GLY A 138 2.06 -7.89 -8.84
CA GLY A 138 1.96 -6.91 -9.91
C GLY A 138 2.67 -5.61 -9.56
N LEU A 139 2.35 -5.01 -8.40
CA LEU A 139 3.07 -3.84 -7.87
C LEU A 139 4.58 -4.08 -7.76
N ARG A 140 5.03 -5.24 -7.26
CA ARG A 140 6.47 -5.55 -7.19
C ARG A 140 7.13 -5.64 -8.57
N PHE A 141 6.44 -6.20 -9.57
CA PHE A 141 6.95 -6.28 -10.93
C PHE A 141 6.98 -4.90 -11.59
N THR A 142 5.93 -4.08 -11.43
CA THR A 142 5.90 -2.70 -11.91
C THR A 142 7.02 -1.87 -11.28
N SER A 143 7.14 -1.88 -9.95
CA SER A 143 8.22 -1.23 -9.20
C SER A 143 9.61 -1.68 -9.68
N LYS A 144 9.86 -2.99 -9.77
CA LYS A 144 11.15 -3.54 -10.23
C LYS A 144 11.45 -3.22 -11.69
N GLY A 145 10.43 -3.19 -12.56
CA GLY A 145 10.55 -2.80 -13.96
C GLY A 145 10.93 -1.32 -14.10
N VAL A 146 10.11 -0.42 -13.56
CA VAL A 146 10.33 1.04 -13.58
C VAL A 146 11.66 1.40 -12.95
N SER A 147 11.96 0.90 -11.73
CA SER A 147 13.22 1.16 -11.04
C SER A 147 14.45 0.75 -11.85
N ARG A 148 14.40 -0.42 -12.51
CA ARG A 148 15.52 -0.92 -13.32
C ARG A 148 15.65 -0.27 -14.69
N MET A 149 14.55 0.22 -15.27
CA MET A 149 14.57 1.07 -16.47
C MET A 149 15.30 2.40 -16.20
N SER A 150 15.13 2.96 -15.00
CA SER A 150 15.73 4.25 -14.63
C SER A 150 17.21 4.19 -14.23
N GLY A 151 17.76 3.00 -13.95
CA GLY A 151 19.20 2.78 -13.77
C GLY A 151 19.86 3.57 -12.62
N TYR A 152 21.10 4.02 -12.85
CA TYR A 152 21.93 4.75 -11.86
C TYR A 152 21.37 6.15 -11.50
N ARG A 153 20.39 6.65 -12.26
CA ARG A 153 19.82 7.99 -12.09
C ARG A 153 19.18 8.22 -10.72
N LEU A 154 18.81 7.17 -9.97
CA LEU A 154 18.32 7.37 -8.59
C LEU A 154 19.33 8.14 -7.73
N LYS A 155 20.63 7.86 -7.88
CA LYS A 155 21.70 8.49 -7.09
C LYS A 155 22.04 9.89 -7.62
N GLU A 156 22.06 10.06 -8.94
CA GLU A 156 22.30 11.34 -9.63
C GLU A 156 21.14 12.34 -9.44
N ILE A 157 19.90 11.84 -9.41
CA ILE A 157 18.72 12.58 -8.96
C ILE A 157 18.96 12.98 -7.51
N LEU A 158 19.12 12.04 -6.57
CA LEU A 158 19.36 12.36 -5.14
C LEU A 158 20.49 13.38 -4.90
N TRP A 159 21.55 13.37 -5.73
CA TRP A 159 22.67 14.30 -5.67
C TRP A 159 22.31 15.72 -6.15
N ASN A 160 21.62 15.84 -7.28
CA ASN A 160 21.25 17.13 -7.88
C ASN A 160 20.07 17.86 -7.17
N LEU A 161 19.52 17.25 -6.12
CA LEU A 161 18.29 17.69 -5.44
C LEU A 161 18.51 18.61 -4.23
N THR A 162 19.75 18.89 -3.85
CA THR A 162 20.06 19.98 -2.91
C THR A 162 19.86 21.37 -3.58
N GLY A 163 19.52 22.36 -2.75
CA GLY A 163 19.52 23.78 -3.13
C GLY A 163 18.16 24.46 -3.42
N SER A 164 17.02 23.74 -3.52
CA SER A 164 15.71 24.44 -3.57
C SER A 164 14.51 23.61 -3.13
N ASN A 165 13.46 24.30 -2.67
CA ASN A 165 12.18 23.72 -2.25
C ASN A 165 11.49 22.95 -3.38
N LEU A 166 11.49 23.51 -4.59
CA LEU A 166 10.89 22.89 -5.78
C LEU A 166 11.62 21.60 -6.18
N LYS A 167 12.96 21.59 -6.11
CA LYS A 167 13.74 20.35 -6.29
C LYS A 167 13.26 19.29 -5.30
N GLY A 168 13.26 19.60 -4.00
CA GLY A 168 12.78 18.69 -2.94
C GLY A 168 11.40 18.09 -3.21
N PHE A 169 10.45 18.91 -3.69
CA PHE A 169 9.12 18.44 -4.08
C PHE A 169 9.15 17.46 -5.26
N LEU A 170 9.86 17.81 -6.34
CA LEU A 170 10.00 16.94 -7.51
C LEU A 170 10.74 15.63 -7.16
N SER A 171 11.71 15.66 -6.23
CA SER A 171 12.31 14.45 -5.65
C SER A 171 11.25 13.51 -5.10
N GLY A 172 10.32 14.04 -4.30
CA GLY A 172 9.28 13.27 -3.64
C GLY A 172 8.39 12.55 -4.65
N VAL A 173 7.97 13.27 -5.69
CA VAL A 173 7.17 12.72 -6.79
C VAL A 173 7.93 11.60 -7.51
N ILE A 174 9.13 11.90 -7.99
CA ILE A 174 9.93 10.99 -8.83
C ILE A 174 10.35 9.74 -8.03
N LEU A 175 10.92 9.92 -6.84
CA LEU A 175 11.40 8.81 -6.03
C LEU A 175 10.25 7.92 -5.53
N THR A 176 9.08 8.50 -5.22
CA THR A 176 7.90 7.69 -4.89
C THR A 176 7.32 6.93 -6.09
N LEU A 177 7.33 7.52 -7.29
CA LEU A 177 6.97 6.80 -8.52
C LEU A 177 7.92 5.63 -8.81
N MET A 178 9.23 5.83 -8.59
CA MET A 178 10.27 4.81 -8.81
C MET A 178 10.24 3.70 -7.76
N MET A 179 10.07 4.04 -6.48
CA MET A 179 10.01 3.08 -5.36
C MET A 179 8.62 2.44 -5.22
N GLN A 180 7.57 3.06 -5.76
CA GLN A 180 6.15 2.73 -5.59
C GLN A 180 5.68 2.62 -4.13
N SER A 181 6.40 3.25 -3.20
CA SER A 181 6.11 3.22 -1.78
C SER A 181 6.53 4.51 -1.10
N SER A 182 5.56 5.39 -0.86
CA SER A 182 5.72 6.58 -0.02
C SER A 182 6.14 6.21 1.40
N THR A 183 5.68 5.06 1.93
CA THR A 183 6.14 4.51 3.21
C THR A 183 7.65 4.27 3.27
N LEU A 184 8.23 3.53 2.30
CA LEU A 184 9.68 3.25 2.28
C LEU A 184 10.48 4.54 2.06
N PHE A 185 9.99 5.41 1.18
CA PHE A 185 10.58 6.72 0.94
C PHE A 185 10.57 7.61 2.20
N SER A 186 9.46 7.66 2.94
CA SER A 186 9.37 8.45 4.16
C SER A 186 10.31 7.95 5.26
N VAL A 187 10.52 6.64 5.39
CA VAL A 187 11.54 6.08 6.30
C VAL A 187 12.93 6.53 5.90
N MET A 188 13.29 6.42 4.61
CA MET A 188 14.59 6.84 4.06
C MET A 188 14.86 8.32 4.30
N VAL A 189 13.88 9.19 4.06
CA VAL A 189 14.01 10.64 4.26
C VAL A 189 14.09 11.02 5.75
N VAL A 190 13.41 10.29 6.65
CA VAL A 190 13.56 10.48 8.11
C VAL A 190 14.98 10.15 8.56
N SER A 191 15.55 9.03 8.09
CA SER A 191 16.96 8.70 8.32
C SER A 191 17.87 9.80 7.76
N PHE A 192 17.66 10.24 6.53
CA PHE A 192 18.46 11.31 5.91
C PHE A 192 18.43 12.65 6.65
N VAL A 193 17.33 13.00 7.33
CA VAL A 193 17.28 14.19 8.20
C VAL A 193 18.00 13.94 9.52
N SER A 194 17.85 12.75 10.11
CA SER A 194 18.54 12.38 11.36
C SER A 194 20.06 12.35 11.18
N ASP A 195 20.52 11.88 10.03
CA ASP A 195 21.93 11.77 9.64
C ASP A 195 22.50 13.12 9.13
N GLY A 196 21.70 14.19 9.07
CA GLY A 196 22.11 15.53 8.60
C GLY A 196 22.24 15.70 7.07
N LEU A 197 21.91 14.66 6.30
CA LEU A 197 22.14 14.54 4.86
C LEU A 197 21.20 15.37 4.01
N ILE A 198 20.02 15.70 4.54
CA ILE A 198 19.00 16.52 3.91
C ILE A 198 18.48 17.52 4.95
N THR A 199 18.25 18.77 4.52
CA THR A 199 17.65 19.77 5.41
C THR A 199 16.19 19.41 5.71
N LEU A 200 15.75 19.70 6.93
CA LEU A 200 14.34 19.48 7.33
C LEU A 200 13.34 20.11 6.35
N ALA A 201 13.64 21.32 5.84
CA ALA A 201 12.82 21.97 4.83
C ALA A 201 12.74 21.13 3.54
N GLY A 202 13.87 20.67 3.00
CA GLY A 202 13.91 19.79 1.84
C GLY A 202 13.10 18.50 2.06
N ALA A 203 13.21 17.90 3.24
CA ALA A 203 12.44 16.71 3.61
C ALA A 203 10.93 16.93 3.68
N VAL A 204 10.46 18.11 4.11
CA VAL A 204 9.03 18.47 4.08
C VAL A 204 8.52 18.59 2.64
N TYR A 205 9.25 19.26 1.75
CA TYR A 205 8.88 19.29 0.34
C TYR A 205 8.91 17.89 -0.29
N MET A 206 9.88 17.05 0.07
CA MET A 206 9.92 15.63 -0.32
C MET A 206 8.68 14.85 0.14
N PHE A 207 8.18 15.08 1.35
CA PHE A 207 6.94 14.45 1.83
C PHE A 207 5.71 14.94 1.06
N ALA A 208 5.61 16.25 0.80
CA ALA A 208 4.56 16.82 -0.03
C ALA A 208 4.54 16.20 -1.45
N GLY A 209 5.71 16.09 -2.09
CA GLY A 209 5.85 15.47 -3.41
C GLY A 209 5.55 13.96 -3.42
N SER A 210 5.95 13.24 -2.37
CA SER A 210 5.69 11.79 -2.20
C SER A 210 4.20 11.46 -2.15
N ALA A 211 3.40 12.32 -1.52
CA ALA A 211 1.94 12.19 -1.52
C ALA A 211 1.36 12.28 -2.95
N ILE A 212 1.83 13.23 -3.76
CA ILE A 212 1.44 13.37 -5.18
C ILE A 212 1.92 12.18 -6.02
N GLY A 213 3.15 11.70 -5.80
CA GLY A 213 3.66 10.48 -6.44
C GLY A 213 2.78 9.25 -6.16
N THR A 214 2.29 9.12 -4.93
CA THR A 214 1.33 8.05 -4.56
C THR A 214 0.00 8.21 -5.31
N SER A 215 -0.51 9.44 -5.43
CA SER A 215 -1.74 9.70 -6.19
C SER A 215 -1.62 9.39 -7.68
N LEU A 216 -0.45 9.61 -8.29
CA LEU A 216 -0.22 9.24 -9.69
C LEU A 216 -0.26 7.71 -9.89
N ILE A 217 0.20 6.91 -8.92
CA ILE A 217 0.05 5.45 -8.96
C ILE A 217 -1.43 5.05 -8.88
N VAL A 218 -2.21 5.69 -8.00
CA VAL A 218 -3.66 5.46 -7.88
C VAL A 218 -4.41 5.88 -9.15
N GLN A 219 -4.00 6.98 -9.80
CA GLN A 219 -4.56 7.41 -11.09
C GLN A 219 -4.32 6.36 -12.18
N LEU A 220 -3.10 5.82 -12.29
CA LEU A 220 -2.80 4.74 -13.23
C LEU A 220 -3.69 3.50 -13.00
N ILE A 221 -3.97 3.16 -11.73
CA ILE A 221 -4.90 2.07 -11.37
C ILE A 221 -6.35 2.39 -11.77
N ALA A 222 -6.77 3.65 -11.69
CA ALA A 222 -8.13 4.09 -11.99
C ALA A 222 -8.42 4.34 -13.48
N PHE A 223 -7.44 4.13 -14.37
CA PHE A 223 -7.60 4.42 -15.81
C PHE A 223 -8.49 3.41 -16.57
N ASP A 224 -8.96 2.36 -15.89
CA ASP A 224 -9.78 1.24 -16.37
C ASP A 224 -9.24 0.55 -17.64
N ILE A 225 -7.98 0.11 -17.54
CA ILE A 225 -7.30 -0.71 -18.57
C ILE A 225 -7.63 -2.21 -18.34
N SER A 226 -8.71 -2.50 -17.60
CA SER A 226 -9.11 -3.83 -17.14
C SER A 226 -9.23 -4.85 -18.28
N PHE A 227 -9.81 -4.44 -19.42
CA PHE A 227 -9.95 -5.28 -20.61
C PHE A 227 -8.60 -5.79 -21.16
N PHE A 228 -7.54 -4.97 -21.10
CA PHE A 228 -6.23 -5.33 -21.62
C PHE A 228 -5.35 -6.08 -20.61
N SER A 229 -5.82 -6.33 -19.38
CA SER A 229 -5.02 -6.93 -18.30
C SER A 229 -4.31 -8.22 -18.71
N LEU A 230 -5.04 -9.16 -19.32
CA LEU A 230 -4.51 -10.44 -19.83
C LEU A 230 -3.50 -10.23 -20.97
N ILE A 231 -3.79 -9.32 -21.91
CA ILE A 231 -2.89 -8.99 -23.02
C ILE A 231 -1.58 -8.40 -22.48
N MET A 232 -1.66 -7.51 -21.49
CA MET A 232 -0.50 -6.93 -20.82
C MET A 232 0.33 -7.98 -20.06
N ILE A 233 -0.31 -8.97 -19.41
CA ILE A 233 0.40 -10.10 -18.78
C ILE A 233 1.16 -10.90 -19.85
N ILE A 234 0.48 -11.32 -20.93
CA ILE A 234 1.06 -12.18 -21.98
C ILE A 234 2.21 -11.45 -22.71
N VAL A 235 1.95 -10.23 -23.20
CA VAL A 235 2.94 -9.42 -23.92
C VAL A 235 4.08 -9.01 -23.00
N GLY A 236 3.79 -8.60 -21.76
CA GLY A 236 4.79 -8.24 -20.77
C GLY A 236 5.71 -9.40 -20.41
N PHE A 237 5.15 -10.60 -20.20
CA PHE A 237 5.91 -11.83 -19.98
C PHE A 237 6.82 -12.17 -21.17
N TYR A 238 6.26 -12.15 -22.39
CA TYR A 238 7.03 -12.42 -23.62
C TYR A 238 8.19 -11.44 -23.80
N ILE A 239 7.96 -10.14 -23.61
CA ILE A 239 9.01 -9.11 -23.68
C ILE A 239 10.05 -9.31 -22.56
N ASN A 240 9.61 -9.67 -21.34
CA ASN A 240 10.50 -9.89 -20.19
C ASN A 240 11.45 -11.07 -20.39
N ASP A 241 10.96 -12.15 -20.98
CA ASP A 241 11.71 -13.39 -21.20
C ASP A 241 12.55 -13.34 -22.50
N LYS A 242 11.94 -13.01 -23.64
CA LYS A 242 12.58 -13.12 -24.96
C LYS A 242 13.41 -11.90 -25.35
N ILE A 243 12.99 -10.68 -24.98
CA ILE A 243 13.61 -9.44 -25.47
C ILE A 243 14.55 -8.84 -24.41
N LYS A 244 15.77 -9.37 -24.31
CA LYS A 244 16.79 -8.97 -23.30
C LYS A 244 16.92 -7.45 -23.11
N ARG A 245 16.92 -6.65 -24.20
CA ARG A 245 17.03 -5.18 -24.16
C ARG A 245 15.82 -4.49 -23.51
N LEU A 246 14.62 -5.05 -23.67
CA LEU A 246 13.36 -4.49 -23.16
C LEU A 246 12.87 -5.22 -21.90
N LYS A 247 13.69 -6.09 -21.31
CA LYS A 247 13.33 -6.97 -20.18
C LYS A 247 12.56 -6.25 -19.07
N TYR A 248 13.03 -5.07 -18.65
CA TYR A 248 12.41 -4.32 -17.56
C TYR A 248 11.13 -3.57 -17.98
N ILE A 249 10.98 -3.22 -19.26
CA ILE A 249 9.72 -2.72 -19.82
C ILE A 249 8.67 -3.84 -19.81
N GLY A 250 9.03 -5.03 -20.30
CA GLY A 250 8.17 -6.21 -20.23
C GLY A 250 7.74 -6.55 -18.79
N LEU A 251 8.66 -6.46 -17.83
CA LEU A 251 8.37 -6.64 -16.41
C LEU A 251 7.35 -5.61 -15.88
N ALA A 252 7.48 -4.35 -16.30
CA ALA A 252 6.55 -3.29 -15.90
C ALA A 252 5.15 -3.49 -16.50
N ILE A 253 5.07 -3.82 -17.79
CA ILE A 253 3.81 -4.10 -18.50
C ILE A 253 3.11 -5.31 -17.88
N MET A 254 3.84 -6.40 -17.62
CA MET A 254 3.32 -7.59 -16.92
C MET A 254 2.82 -7.25 -15.52
N GLY A 255 3.56 -6.42 -14.78
CA GLY A 255 3.17 -5.96 -13.45
C GLY A 255 1.86 -5.17 -13.44
N PHE A 256 1.69 -4.23 -14.37
CA PHE A 256 0.41 -3.52 -14.56
C PHE A 256 -0.72 -4.48 -14.94
N GLY A 257 -0.49 -5.42 -15.85
CA GLY A 257 -1.48 -6.42 -16.23
C GLY A 257 -1.98 -7.25 -15.03
N LEU A 258 -1.05 -7.70 -14.17
CA LEU A 258 -1.36 -8.41 -12.93
C LEU A 258 -2.17 -7.56 -11.94
N ILE A 259 -1.87 -6.26 -11.81
CA ILE A 259 -2.64 -5.33 -10.96
C ILE A 259 -4.10 -5.26 -11.41
N PHE A 260 -4.34 -5.02 -12.71
CA PHE A 260 -5.70 -4.91 -13.26
C PHE A 260 -6.47 -6.24 -13.23
N PHE A 261 -5.79 -7.36 -13.48
CA PHE A 261 -6.38 -8.70 -13.38
C PHE A 261 -6.77 -9.03 -11.94
N ALA A 262 -5.92 -8.72 -10.97
CA ALA A 262 -6.19 -8.92 -9.55
C ALA A 262 -7.39 -8.11 -9.03
N ILE A 263 -7.54 -6.85 -9.46
CA ILE A 263 -8.71 -6.02 -9.10
C ILE A 263 -10.01 -6.68 -9.62
N GLN A 264 -10.02 -7.12 -10.89
CA GLN A 264 -11.18 -7.79 -11.47
C GLN A 264 -11.51 -9.12 -10.76
N MET A 265 -10.49 -9.88 -10.38
CA MET A 265 -10.67 -11.12 -9.62
C MET A 265 -11.33 -10.82 -8.27
N MET A 266 -10.75 -9.91 -7.46
CA MET A 266 -11.31 -9.54 -6.16
C MET A 266 -12.74 -8.99 -6.26
N ALA A 267 -13.03 -8.17 -7.28
CA ALA A 267 -14.38 -7.66 -7.51
C ALA A 267 -15.39 -8.77 -7.84
N LYS A 268 -15.03 -9.73 -8.71
CA LYS A 268 -15.89 -10.88 -9.05
C LYS A 268 -16.11 -11.81 -7.86
N THR A 269 -15.04 -12.13 -7.13
CA THR A 269 -15.07 -12.94 -5.90
C THR A 269 -15.95 -12.31 -4.81
N MET A 270 -16.11 -10.98 -4.77
CA MET A 270 -17.01 -10.32 -3.82
C MET A 270 -18.51 -10.47 -4.14
N ILE A 271 -18.91 -10.82 -5.37
CA ILE A 271 -20.33 -10.86 -5.78
C ILE A 271 -21.15 -11.85 -4.94
N PRO A 272 -20.75 -13.13 -4.74
CA PRO A 272 -21.55 -14.10 -3.99
C PRO A 272 -21.71 -13.74 -2.50
N LEU A 273 -20.76 -13.00 -1.92
CA LEU A 273 -20.83 -12.57 -0.53
C LEU A 273 -21.94 -11.55 -0.27
N GLN A 274 -22.30 -10.72 -1.27
CA GLN A 274 -23.34 -9.69 -1.13
C GLN A 274 -24.68 -10.27 -0.66
N ASN A 275 -24.97 -11.52 -1.01
CA ASN A 275 -26.21 -12.22 -0.69
C ASN A 275 -26.23 -12.88 0.71
N THR A 276 -25.10 -12.84 1.44
CA THR A 276 -25.00 -13.44 2.79
C THR A 276 -25.37 -12.44 3.88
N GLU A 277 -26.17 -12.88 4.87
CA GLU A 277 -26.64 -11.97 5.94
C GLU A 277 -25.49 -11.40 6.78
N MET A 278 -24.44 -12.18 7.01
CA MET A 278 -23.25 -11.74 7.75
C MET A 278 -22.51 -10.61 7.02
N PHE A 279 -22.34 -10.71 5.69
CA PHE A 279 -21.70 -9.67 4.91
C PHE A 279 -22.58 -8.42 4.85
N ALA A 280 -23.89 -8.56 4.62
CA ALA A 280 -24.83 -7.44 4.67
C ALA A 280 -24.79 -6.72 6.03
N TYR A 281 -24.69 -7.45 7.14
CA TYR A 281 -24.55 -6.88 8.48
C TYR A 281 -23.19 -6.18 8.69
N ALA A 282 -22.09 -6.79 8.26
CA ALA A 282 -20.75 -6.19 8.32
C ALA A 282 -20.67 -4.87 7.53
N ILE A 283 -21.18 -4.87 6.29
CA ILE A 283 -21.29 -3.68 5.45
C ILE A 283 -22.21 -2.62 6.05
N LYS A 284 -23.35 -3.03 6.65
CA LYS A 284 -24.24 -2.11 7.38
C LYS A 284 -23.52 -1.44 8.56
N ILE A 285 -22.72 -2.16 9.34
CA ILE A 285 -21.90 -1.59 10.41
C ILE A 285 -20.84 -0.62 9.84
N MET A 286 -20.10 -1.03 8.81
CA MET A 286 -19.04 -0.21 8.21
C MET A 286 -19.58 1.09 7.59
N ASN A 287 -20.73 1.04 6.92
CA ASN A 287 -21.37 2.22 6.31
C ASN A 287 -22.09 3.11 7.34
N SER A 288 -22.56 2.57 8.47
CA SER A 288 -23.24 3.36 9.52
C SER A 288 -22.28 3.98 10.53
N ASN A 289 -21.14 3.35 10.81
CA ASN A 289 -20.13 3.87 11.75
C ASN A 289 -18.82 4.25 11.04
N LEU A 290 -18.83 5.46 10.47
CA LEU A 290 -17.68 6.03 9.77
C LEU A 290 -16.42 6.16 10.66
N LEU A 291 -16.57 6.35 11.97
CA LEU A 291 -15.42 6.42 12.89
C LEU A 291 -14.75 5.05 13.06
N LEU A 292 -15.55 3.99 13.22
CA LEU A 292 -15.05 2.61 13.28
C LEU A 292 -14.35 2.24 11.96
N LEU A 293 -14.96 2.58 10.82
CA LEU A 293 -14.35 2.41 9.50
C LEU A 293 -13.01 3.16 9.39
N PHE A 294 -12.93 4.41 9.85
CA PHE A 294 -11.70 5.19 9.84
C PHE A 294 -10.59 4.53 10.65
N VAL A 295 -10.88 4.09 11.88
CA VAL A 295 -9.90 3.42 12.76
C VAL A 295 -9.45 2.10 12.14
N PHE A 296 -10.40 1.26 11.71
CA PHE A 296 -10.11 -0.03 11.08
C PHE A 296 -9.25 0.13 9.82
N THR A 297 -9.63 1.01 8.89
CA THR A 297 -8.87 1.23 7.66
C THR A 297 -7.50 1.85 7.94
N THR A 298 -7.35 2.70 8.97
CA THR A 298 -6.05 3.24 9.40
C THR A 298 -5.12 2.13 9.87
N LEU A 299 -5.59 1.25 10.76
CA LEU A 299 -4.82 0.11 11.27
C LEU A 299 -4.51 -0.91 10.16
N PHE A 300 -5.48 -1.25 9.32
CA PHE A 300 -5.30 -2.16 8.20
C PHE A 300 -4.28 -1.62 7.19
N THR A 301 -4.30 -0.30 6.91
CA THR A 301 -3.30 0.33 6.04
C THR A 301 -1.93 0.39 6.69
N PHE A 302 -1.85 0.56 8.02
CA PHE A 302 -0.58 0.44 8.75
C PHE A 302 0.00 -0.98 8.60
N LEU A 303 -0.81 -2.04 8.66
CA LEU A 303 -0.36 -3.43 8.45
C LEU A 303 0.08 -3.71 7.00
N VAL A 304 -0.69 -3.22 6.02
CA VAL A 304 -0.40 -3.38 4.58
C VAL A 304 0.77 -2.48 4.12
N HIS A 305 1.08 -1.43 4.87
CA HIS A 305 2.12 -0.42 4.60
C HIS A 305 1.95 0.37 3.27
N SER A 306 0.75 0.38 2.66
CA SER A 306 0.50 1.05 1.38
C SER A 306 -0.93 1.59 1.29
N SER A 307 -1.10 2.91 1.14
CA SER A 307 -2.40 3.53 0.86
C SER A 307 -2.89 3.23 -0.55
N ALA A 308 -2.00 3.11 -1.54
CA ALA A 308 -2.39 2.81 -2.93
C ALA A 308 -3.10 1.45 -3.06
N VAL A 309 -2.70 0.43 -2.28
CA VAL A 309 -3.40 -0.87 -2.21
C VAL A 309 -4.83 -0.68 -1.67
N ILE A 310 -4.96 0.11 -0.61
CA ILE A 310 -6.20 0.29 0.14
C ILE A 310 -7.20 1.13 -0.65
N VAL A 311 -6.72 2.13 -1.40
CA VAL A 311 -7.53 2.95 -2.30
C VAL A 311 -7.95 2.16 -3.54
N ALA A 312 -7.08 1.28 -4.08
CA ALA A 312 -7.47 0.35 -5.15
C ALA A 312 -8.56 -0.63 -4.69
N PHE A 313 -8.47 -1.13 -3.46
CA PHE A 313 -9.52 -1.93 -2.83
C PHE A 313 -10.82 -1.14 -2.65
N ALA A 314 -10.74 0.11 -2.17
CA ALA A 314 -11.88 1.01 -2.03
C ALA A 314 -12.56 1.30 -3.39
N ILE A 315 -11.80 1.47 -4.48
CA ILE A 315 -12.31 1.56 -5.84
C ILE A 315 -13.13 0.31 -6.19
N GLY A 316 -12.61 -0.89 -5.90
CA GLY A 316 -13.31 -2.15 -6.13
C GLY A 316 -14.64 -2.26 -5.36
N LEU A 317 -14.65 -1.89 -4.07
CA LEU A 317 -15.86 -1.89 -3.25
C LEU A 317 -16.94 -0.92 -3.78
N TYR A 318 -16.54 0.26 -4.26
CA TYR A 318 -17.47 1.24 -4.81
C TYR A 318 -18.08 0.80 -6.14
N ILE A 319 -17.25 0.33 -7.08
CA ILE A 319 -17.70 -0.17 -8.39
C ILE A 319 -18.65 -1.35 -8.22
N SER A 320 -18.40 -2.21 -7.24
CA SER A 320 -19.24 -3.38 -6.93
C SER A 320 -20.53 -3.04 -6.17
N GLY A 321 -20.81 -1.76 -5.88
CA GLY A 321 -21.98 -1.30 -5.13
C GLY A 321 -21.96 -1.60 -3.62
N ILE A 322 -20.84 -2.12 -3.09
CA ILE A 322 -20.73 -2.63 -1.72
C ILE A 322 -20.60 -1.50 -0.68
N SER A 323 -19.93 -0.41 -1.04
CA SER A 323 -19.66 0.71 -0.12
C SER A 323 -20.10 2.03 -0.71
N ASP A 324 -20.75 2.86 0.11
CA ASP A 324 -21.24 4.17 -0.33
C ASP A 324 -20.11 5.21 -0.46
N TYR A 325 -20.40 6.33 -1.11
CA TYR A 325 -19.43 7.41 -1.31
C TYR A 325 -18.77 7.89 0.01
N ARG A 326 -19.51 7.94 1.12
CA ARG A 326 -19.00 8.42 2.42
C ARG A 326 -17.96 7.44 2.96
N ALA A 327 -18.25 6.15 2.92
CA ALA A 327 -17.34 5.10 3.33
C ALA A 327 -16.01 5.19 2.55
N ILE A 328 -16.07 5.38 1.22
CA ILE A 328 -14.86 5.52 0.39
C ILE A 328 -14.04 6.77 0.74
N MET A 329 -14.67 7.93 0.94
CA MET A 329 -13.94 9.15 1.31
C MET A 329 -13.24 9.00 2.68
N VAL A 330 -13.89 8.31 3.62
CA VAL A 330 -13.31 7.96 4.93
C VAL A 330 -12.13 6.99 4.77
N MET A 331 -12.25 5.97 3.92
CA MET A 331 -11.16 5.02 3.63
C MET A 331 -9.95 5.71 2.97
N ILE A 332 -10.16 6.67 2.06
CA ILE A 332 -9.08 7.49 1.46
C ILE A 332 -8.28 8.20 2.55
N ALA A 333 -8.97 8.90 3.46
CA ALA A 333 -8.33 9.65 4.54
C ALA A 333 -7.59 8.74 5.53
N ALA A 334 -8.28 7.68 6.00
CA ALA A 334 -7.73 6.67 6.90
C ALA A 334 -6.49 5.97 6.33
N SER A 335 -6.51 5.63 5.04
CA SER A 335 -5.37 4.96 4.40
C SER A 335 -4.12 5.83 4.35
N ASN A 336 -4.30 7.12 4.06
CA ASN A 336 -3.18 8.06 4.07
C ASN A 336 -2.63 8.26 5.48
N LEU A 337 -3.48 8.34 6.52
CA LEU A 337 -3.03 8.36 7.91
C LEU A 337 -2.27 7.07 8.30
N GLY A 338 -2.76 5.90 7.93
CA GLY A 338 -2.16 4.60 8.24
C GLY A 338 -0.70 4.46 7.76
N THR A 339 -0.37 5.03 6.60
CA THR A 339 1.02 5.06 6.09
C THR A 339 1.99 5.95 6.87
N SER A 340 1.52 6.82 7.79
CA SER A 340 2.43 7.64 8.61
C SER A 340 3.02 6.90 9.81
N PHE A 341 2.34 5.88 10.35
CA PHE A 341 2.81 5.14 11.53
C PHE A 341 4.18 4.46 11.32
N THR A 342 4.48 4.00 10.10
CA THR A 342 5.80 3.46 9.73
C THR A 342 6.91 4.50 9.78
N SER A 343 6.66 5.73 9.30
CA SER A 343 7.63 6.82 9.45
C SER A 343 7.85 7.19 10.92
N ALA A 344 6.82 7.06 11.75
CA ALA A 344 6.91 7.32 13.18
C ALA A 344 7.76 6.29 13.94
N LEU A 345 7.65 5.01 13.57
CA LEU A 345 8.53 3.96 14.08
C LEU A 345 10.00 4.21 13.71
N ALA A 346 10.27 4.69 12.49
CA ALA A 346 11.63 5.03 12.05
C ALA A 346 12.24 6.22 12.81
N GLY A 347 11.48 7.31 12.99
CA GLY A 347 12.00 8.50 13.69
C GLY A 347 11.97 8.44 15.22
N ARG A 348 11.46 7.35 15.83
CA ARG A 348 11.30 7.26 17.30
C ARG A 348 12.60 7.42 18.09
N LYS A 349 13.74 7.08 17.48
CA LYS A 349 15.09 7.16 18.08
C LYS A 349 15.99 8.21 17.42
N GLY A 350 15.44 9.03 16.52
CA GLY A 350 16.19 10.05 15.81
C GLY A 350 16.42 11.34 16.62
N ASP A 351 17.21 12.23 16.05
CA ASP A 351 17.47 13.57 16.56
C ASP A 351 16.19 14.45 16.68
N SER A 352 16.35 15.70 17.13
CA SER A 352 15.20 16.62 17.25
C SER A 352 14.59 17.04 15.91
N LYS A 353 15.35 17.06 14.80
CA LYS A 353 14.83 17.42 13.46
C LYS A 353 14.00 16.28 12.86
N SER A 354 14.48 15.04 12.95
CA SER A 354 13.78 13.84 12.47
C SER A 354 12.53 13.52 13.31
N ARG A 355 12.57 13.69 14.63
CA ARG A 355 11.37 13.63 15.49
C ARG A 355 10.33 14.68 15.11
N TYR A 356 10.74 15.91 14.77
CA TYR A 356 9.83 16.94 14.28
C TYR A 356 9.25 16.61 12.89
N LEU A 357 10.06 16.10 11.96
CA LEU A 357 9.59 15.67 10.63
C LEU A 357 8.51 14.58 10.73
N VAL A 358 8.69 13.62 11.63
CA VAL A 358 7.68 12.61 11.96
C VAL A 358 6.41 13.25 12.52
N PHE A 359 6.55 14.16 13.49
CA PHE A 359 5.43 14.85 14.13
C PHE A 359 4.57 15.63 13.13
N ILE A 360 5.19 16.44 12.25
CA ILE A 360 4.44 17.18 11.23
C ILE A 360 3.83 16.27 10.17
N ASN A 361 4.46 15.13 9.82
CA ASN A 361 3.85 14.18 8.89
C ASN A 361 2.58 13.53 9.46
N ILE A 362 2.59 13.10 10.73
CA ILE A 362 1.39 12.57 11.37
C ILE A 362 0.34 13.67 11.53
N THR A 363 0.71 14.79 12.15
CA THR A 363 -0.24 15.88 12.46
C THR A 363 -0.85 16.48 11.20
N SER A 364 -0.05 16.72 10.15
CA SER A 364 -0.59 17.20 8.87
C SER A 364 -1.59 16.23 8.27
N LYS A 365 -1.37 14.91 8.32
CA LYS A 365 -2.35 13.94 7.81
C LYS A 365 -3.59 13.82 8.67
N ILE A 366 -3.50 14.00 10.00
CA ILE A 366 -4.68 14.09 10.88
C ILE A 366 -5.51 15.31 10.50
N VAL A 367 -4.88 16.50 10.42
CA VAL A 367 -5.55 17.76 10.03
C VAL A 367 -6.15 17.64 8.63
N THR A 368 -5.41 17.10 7.66
CA THR A 368 -5.91 16.82 6.30
C THR A 368 -7.12 15.90 6.34
N SER A 369 -7.08 14.82 7.13
CA SER A 369 -8.18 13.86 7.24
C SER A 369 -9.45 14.49 7.79
N VAL A 370 -9.33 15.29 8.85
CA VAL A 370 -10.47 16.02 9.45
C VAL A 370 -11.06 17.00 8.43
N ILE A 371 -10.23 17.86 7.83
CA ILE A 371 -10.70 18.86 6.85
C ILE A 371 -11.33 18.17 5.63
N PHE A 372 -10.67 17.15 5.07
CA PHE A 372 -11.15 16.41 3.91
C PHE A 372 -12.50 15.74 4.19
N ILE A 373 -12.64 15.01 5.30
CA ILE A 373 -13.91 14.36 5.65
C ILE A 373 -15.02 15.40 5.85
N LEU A 374 -14.77 16.50 6.56
CA LEU A 374 -15.75 17.56 6.77
C LEU A 374 -16.21 18.20 5.45
N VAL A 375 -15.29 18.49 4.53
CA VAL A 375 -15.60 19.06 3.20
C VAL A 375 -16.38 18.05 2.34
N MET A 376 -15.93 16.79 2.28
CA MET A 376 -16.58 15.74 1.48
C MET A 376 -17.99 15.41 1.97
N LEU A 377 -18.23 15.42 3.29
CA LEU A 377 -19.57 15.23 3.87
C LEU A 377 -20.46 16.44 3.63
N LYS A 378 -19.95 17.67 3.81
CA LYS A 378 -20.74 18.91 3.61
C LYS A 378 -21.22 19.07 2.17
N TYR A 379 -20.38 18.73 1.18
CA TYR A 379 -20.70 18.88 -0.25
C TYR A 379 -21.06 17.55 -0.93
N GLN A 380 -21.43 16.52 -0.16
CA GLN A 380 -21.68 15.17 -0.67
C GLN A 380 -22.63 15.15 -1.88
N ALA A 381 -23.74 15.89 -1.85
CA ALA A 381 -24.74 15.88 -2.93
C ALA A 381 -24.20 16.40 -4.28
N VAL A 382 -23.20 17.30 -4.25
CA VAL A 382 -22.54 17.81 -5.46
C VAL A 382 -21.37 16.91 -5.87
N LEU A 383 -20.63 16.36 -4.90
CA LEU A 383 -19.45 15.55 -5.17
C LEU A 383 -19.79 14.11 -5.60
N SER A 384 -20.85 13.50 -5.06
CA SER A 384 -21.24 12.13 -5.38
C SER A 384 -21.62 11.94 -6.85
N SER A 385 -22.29 12.93 -7.46
CA SER A 385 -22.63 12.94 -8.89
C SER A 385 -21.41 13.06 -9.81
N HIS A 386 -20.29 13.58 -9.30
CA HIS A 386 -19.02 13.68 -10.03
C HIS A 386 -18.07 12.49 -9.74
N VAL A 387 -18.35 11.68 -8.73
CA VAL A 387 -17.53 10.54 -8.29
C VAL A 387 -18.20 9.19 -8.59
N LEU A 388 -18.92 9.12 -9.70
CA LEU A 388 -19.58 7.90 -10.20
C LEU A 388 -18.62 6.84 -10.81
N SER A 389 -17.30 7.01 -10.70
CA SER A 389 -16.31 6.16 -11.37
C SER A 389 -15.01 5.99 -10.57
N ALA A 390 -14.21 4.97 -10.95
CA ALA A 390 -12.85 4.75 -10.45
C ALA A 390 -12.00 6.03 -10.46
N ARG A 391 -12.10 6.82 -11.54
CA ARG A 391 -11.37 8.09 -11.70
C ARG A 391 -11.83 9.15 -10.71
N GLY A 392 -13.12 9.19 -10.37
CA GLY A 392 -13.63 10.08 -9.33
C GLY A 392 -12.97 9.82 -7.98
N ILE A 393 -12.82 8.54 -7.60
CA ILE A 393 -12.16 8.13 -6.35
C ILE A 393 -10.66 8.47 -6.39
N ALA A 394 -9.99 8.23 -7.52
CA ALA A 394 -8.59 8.62 -7.69
C ALA A 394 -8.37 10.13 -7.67
N ASN A 395 -9.33 10.92 -8.18
CA ASN A 395 -9.35 12.37 -8.09
C ASN A 395 -9.53 12.83 -6.64
N SER A 396 -10.44 12.21 -5.87
CA SER A 396 -10.58 12.46 -4.43
C SER A 396 -9.30 12.15 -3.65
N HIS A 397 -8.60 11.06 -3.99
CA HIS A 397 -7.29 10.73 -3.40
C HIS A 397 -6.20 11.74 -3.78
N LEU A 398 -6.20 12.22 -5.03
CA LEU A 398 -5.31 13.31 -5.47
C LEU A 398 -5.60 14.61 -4.72
N ALA A 399 -6.87 14.98 -4.56
CA ALA A 399 -7.30 16.17 -3.81
C ALA A 399 -6.88 16.10 -2.33
N PHE A 400 -7.05 14.93 -1.68
CA PHE A 400 -6.53 14.70 -0.33
C PHE A 400 -5.02 14.97 -0.25
N ASN A 401 -4.24 14.41 -1.18
CA ASN A 401 -2.78 14.52 -1.13
C ASN A 401 -2.26 15.91 -1.55
N LEU A 402 -3.00 16.66 -2.38
CA LEU A 402 -2.76 18.08 -2.64
C LEU A 402 -3.02 18.92 -1.36
N LEU A 403 -4.11 18.66 -0.65
CA LEU A 403 -4.42 19.33 0.61
C LEU A 403 -3.35 19.03 1.68
N PHE A 404 -2.92 17.77 1.80
CA PHE A 404 -1.79 17.40 2.67
C PHE A 404 -0.49 18.11 2.29
N ALA A 405 -0.15 18.18 1.00
CA ALA A 405 1.04 18.86 0.50
C ALA A 405 1.05 20.36 0.88
N MET A 406 -0.10 21.03 0.86
CA MET A 406 -0.24 22.41 1.33
C MET A 406 -0.06 22.49 2.86
N ILE A 407 -0.78 21.65 3.62
CA ILE A 407 -0.78 21.68 5.09
C ILE A 407 0.61 21.41 5.66
N ILE A 408 1.34 20.40 5.16
CA ILE A 408 2.67 20.08 5.70
C ILE A 408 3.70 21.17 5.45
N VAL A 409 3.60 21.90 4.33
CA VAL A 409 4.43 23.08 4.04
C VAL A 409 4.05 24.25 4.95
N ILE A 410 2.75 24.49 5.20
CA ILE A 410 2.28 25.51 6.14
C ILE A 410 2.73 25.21 7.59
N MET A 411 2.86 23.92 7.96
CA MET A 411 3.34 23.52 9.28
C MET A 411 4.85 23.65 9.48
N LEU A 412 5.67 23.73 8.42
CA LEU A 412 7.15 23.84 8.49
C LEU A 412 7.69 24.93 9.43
N PRO A 413 7.19 26.19 9.45
CA PRO A 413 7.68 27.21 10.39
C PRO A 413 7.43 26.90 11.88
N MET A 414 6.60 25.91 12.22
CA MET A 414 6.32 25.55 13.62
C MET A 414 7.49 24.89 14.35
N ILE A 415 8.61 24.60 13.66
CA ILE A 415 9.84 24.02 14.23
C ILE A 415 10.33 24.79 15.46
N ASN A 416 10.22 26.13 15.46
CA ASN A 416 10.70 26.99 16.53
C ASN A 416 9.86 26.90 17.82
N TYR A 417 8.63 26.39 17.72
CA TYR A 417 7.78 26.08 18.87
C TYR A 417 8.03 24.65 19.34
N PHE A 418 8.12 23.69 18.41
CA PHE A 418 8.36 22.28 18.74
C PHE A 418 9.73 22.02 19.37
N SER A 419 10.78 22.72 18.92
CA SER A 419 12.12 22.61 19.49
C SER A 419 12.18 23.05 20.96
N LYS A 420 11.29 23.95 21.41
CA LYS A 420 11.16 24.31 22.83
C LYS A 420 10.60 23.16 23.67
N PHE A 421 9.65 22.40 23.16
CA PHE A 421 9.13 21.20 23.82
C PHE A 421 10.17 20.06 23.87
N LEU A 422 10.95 19.86 22.81
CA LEU A 422 11.96 18.78 22.76
C LEU A 422 13.17 18.98 23.68
N LYS A 423 13.48 20.22 24.10
CA LYS A 423 14.59 20.51 25.02
C LYS A 423 14.48 19.82 26.39
N ALA A 424 13.33 19.25 26.73
CA ALA A 424 13.13 18.40 27.90
C ALA A 424 13.62 16.94 27.74
N THR A 425 14.14 16.55 26.56
CA THR A 425 14.70 15.22 26.32
C THR A 425 16.14 15.30 25.80
N SER A 426 17.10 15.22 26.72
CA SER A 426 18.50 14.98 26.39
C SER A 426 18.66 13.60 25.74
N LEU A 427 19.47 13.52 24.69
CA LEU A 427 19.74 12.28 23.96
C LEU A 427 20.82 11.46 24.70
N SER A 428 20.56 10.16 24.91
CA SER A 428 21.58 9.23 25.42
C SER A 428 22.57 8.82 24.32
N LYS A 429 23.76 8.37 24.72
CA LYS A 429 24.86 7.94 23.84
C LYS A 429 24.60 6.66 23.01
N ASP A 430 23.36 6.17 22.94
CA ASP A 430 22.99 4.94 22.22
C ASP A 430 22.76 5.12 20.71
N GLY A 431 22.77 6.37 20.21
CA GLY A 431 22.55 6.67 18.79
C GLY A 431 23.55 5.94 17.87
N ASP A 432 24.85 6.03 18.18
CA ASP A 432 25.92 5.43 17.37
C ASP A 432 25.84 3.90 17.24
N LYS A 433 25.31 3.23 18.26
CA LYS A 433 25.20 1.77 18.25
C LYS A 433 24.10 1.29 17.30
N MET A 434 22.99 2.04 17.20
CA MET A 434 21.91 1.75 16.25
C MET A 434 22.15 2.32 14.84
N LEU A 435 23.01 3.33 14.70
CA LEU A 435 23.46 3.83 13.40
C LEU A 435 24.13 2.69 12.61
N ARG A 436 25.04 1.91 13.23
CA ARG A 436 25.65 0.73 12.60
C ARG A 436 24.59 -0.30 12.17
N GLU A 437 23.71 -0.76 13.07
CA GLU A 437 22.74 -1.82 12.76
C GLU A 437 21.70 -1.49 11.66
N ASN A 438 21.39 -0.20 11.43
CA ASN A 438 20.40 0.21 10.42
C ASN A 438 21.03 0.65 9.10
N ILE A 439 22.22 1.25 9.12
CA ILE A 439 22.90 1.69 7.90
C ILE A 439 23.33 0.49 7.07
N VAL A 440 23.89 -0.56 7.70
CA VAL A 440 24.40 -1.72 6.95
C VAL A 440 23.27 -2.56 6.33
N LYS A 441 22.05 -2.53 6.92
CA LYS A 441 20.83 -3.11 6.30
C LYS A 441 20.35 -2.36 5.03
N ASN A 442 20.90 -1.20 4.69
CA ASN A 442 20.62 -0.52 3.42
C ASN A 442 21.92 0.00 2.77
N PRO A 443 22.61 -0.84 1.99
CA PRO A 443 23.93 -0.56 1.41
C PRO A 443 24.01 0.70 0.55
N THR A 444 22.90 1.09 -0.09
CA THR A 444 22.84 2.31 -0.91
C THR A 444 22.85 3.58 -0.05
N VAL A 445 22.26 3.52 1.16
CA VAL A 445 22.35 4.57 2.18
C VAL A 445 23.77 4.60 2.74
N ALA A 446 24.33 3.44 3.07
CA ALA A 446 25.67 3.31 3.61
C ALA A 446 26.75 3.91 2.69
N LEU A 447 26.83 3.47 1.43
CA LEU A 447 27.72 4.03 0.41
C LEU A 447 27.48 5.51 0.10
N SER A 448 26.34 6.08 0.49
CA SER A 448 26.08 7.52 0.32
C SER A 448 26.57 8.34 1.51
N LYS A 449 26.63 7.76 2.72
CA LYS A 449 27.30 8.37 3.87
C LYS A 449 28.81 8.46 3.61
N GLY A 450 29.46 7.33 3.31
CA GLY A 450 30.91 7.28 3.07
C GLY A 450 31.37 8.26 1.99
N LEU A 451 30.61 8.42 0.90
CA LEU A 451 30.91 9.41 -0.14
C LEU A 451 30.92 10.88 0.33
N ARG A 452 30.13 11.25 1.33
CA ARG A 452 30.15 12.64 1.87
C ARG A 452 31.26 12.83 2.89
N ASP A 453 31.52 11.81 3.69
CA ASP A 453 32.62 11.83 4.65
C ASP A 453 33.95 11.97 3.86
N ILE A 454 34.09 11.28 2.70
CA ILE A 454 35.17 11.47 1.72
C ILE A 454 35.22 12.88 1.14
N MET A 455 34.08 13.49 0.81
CA MET A 455 34.06 14.88 0.32
C MET A 455 34.49 15.89 1.38
N ALA A 456 34.11 15.69 2.64
CA ALA A 456 34.52 16.55 3.74
C ALA A 456 36.04 16.43 4.00
N MET A 457 36.58 15.21 3.93
CA MET A 457 38.01 14.93 3.99
C MET A 457 38.76 15.63 2.83
N MET A 458 38.23 15.55 1.60
CA MET A 458 38.78 16.23 0.42
C MET A 458 38.73 17.77 0.52
N GLU A 459 37.69 18.33 1.13
CA GLU A 459 37.57 19.78 1.37
C GLU A 459 38.62 20.28 2.38
N ILE A 460 38.95 19.47 3.41
CA ILE A 460 40.05 19.76 4.34
C ILE A 460 41.40 19.68 3.62
N ALA A 461 41.68 18.61 2.87
CA ALA A 461 42.92 18.45 2.10
C ALA A 461 43.13 19.59 1.09
N GLY A 462 42.07 20.02 0.39
CA GLY A 462 42.11 21.18 -0.50
C GLY A 462 42.42 22.49 0.25
N GLY A 463 41.81 22.69 1.42
CA GLY A 463 42.10 23.82 2.30
C GLY A 463 43.55 23.85 2.81
N MET A 464 44.11 22.69 3.18
CA MET A 464 45.52 22.55 3.56
C MET A 464 46.46 22.91 2.39
N LEU A 465 46.13 22.49 1.17
CA LEU A 465 46.90 22.83 -0.02
C LEU A 465 46.86 24.34 -0.32
N GLU A 466 45.70 24.98 -0.25
CA GLU A 466 45.58 26.43 -0.42
C GLU A 466 46.40 27.20 0.63
N LYS A 467 46.32 26.78 1.90
CA LYS A 467 47.13 27.37 2.98
C LYS A 467 48.62 27.17 2.78
N SER A 468 49.07 26.01 2.29
CA SER A 468 50.49 25.74 2.06
C SER A 468 51.14 26.77 1.12
N PHE A 469 50.42 27.21 0.08
CA PHE A 469 50.90 28.25 -0.84
C PHE A 469 50.99 29.63 -0.19
N ILE A 470 50.13 29.91 0.80
CA ILE A 470 50.16 31.15 1.57
C ILE A 470 51.38 31.12 2.51
N VAL A 471 51.54 30.05 3.28
CA VAL A 471 52.66 29.85 4.22
C VAL A 471 54.00 29.99 3.50
N LEU A 472 54.20 29.29 2.37
CA LEU A 472 55.40 29.39 1.51
C LEU A 472 55.71 30.81 1.01
N LYS A 473 54.74 31.71 1.01
CA LYS A 473 54.86 33.08 0.48
C LYS A 473 54.99 34.14 1.57
N THR A 474 54.48 33.88 2.78
CA THR A 474 54.43 34.85 3.88
C THR A 474 55.31 34.48 5.08
N ASN A 475 55.76 33.23 5.18
CA ASN A 475 56.38 32.63 6.37
C ASN A 475 55.53 32.84 7.64
N ASP A 476 54.20 32.74 7.51
CA ASP A 476 53.27 32.81 8.65
C ASP A 476 53.31 31.50 9.46
N ILE A 477 54.10 31.51 10.54
CA ILE A 477 54.30 30.39 11.47
C ILE A 477 52.98 29.97 12.14
N LYS A 478 52.02 30.88 12.34
CA LYS A 478 50.73 30.53 12.95
C LYS A 478 49.85 29.76 11.96
N LEU A 479 49.87 30.17 10.69
CA LEU A 479 49.17 29.46 9.63
C LEU A 479 49.82 28.11 9.30
N LEU A 480 51.15 28.01 9.42
CA LEU A 480 51.92 26.75 9.36
C LEU A 480 51.40 25.74 10.39
N ASP A 481 51.41 26.11 11.69
CA ASP A 481 50.93 25.26 12.79
C ASP A 481 49.45 24.86 12.62
N GLU A 482 48.58 25.81 12.22
CA GLU A 482 47.16 25.53 11.96
C GLU A 482 46.95 24.55 10.78
N THR A 483 47.81 24.60 9.76
CA THR A 483 47.76 23.70 8.60
C THR A 483 48.24 22.30 8.97
N ILE A 484 49.33 22.18 9.73
CA ILE A 484 49.83 20.88 10.24
C ILE A 484 48.79 20.25 11.18
N GLN A 485 48.08 21.04 11.99
CA GLN A 485 47.04 20.50 12.89
C GLN A 485 45.80 19.97 12.16
N GLU A 486 45.52 20.42 10.92
CA GLU A 486 44.39 19.91 10.13
C GLU A 486 44.59 18.48 9.61
N ASP A 487 45.84 18.03 9.51
CA ASP A 487 46.22 16.65 9.18
C ASP A 487 45.58 15.63 10.12
N ASN A 488 45.61 15.89 11.44
CA ASN A 488 44.96 15.04 12.44
C ASN A 488 43.45 14.84 12.21
N LYS A 489 42.79 15.78 11.51
CA LYS A 489 41.37 15.65 11.13
C LYS A 489 41.24 14.71 9.93
N ILE A 490 42.18 14.78 8.98
CA ILE A 490 42.25 13.85 7.84
C ILE A 490 42.45 12.42 8.35
N ASP A 491 43.38 12.18 9.28
CA ASP A 491 43.57 10.88 9.96
C ASP A 491 42.27 10.37 10.63
N GLU A 492 41.55 11.26 11.33
CA GLU A 492 40.30 10.90 11.99
C GLU A 492 39.20 10.57 10.96
N TYR A 493 39.14 11.29 9.83
CA TYR A 493 38.24 10.96 8.72
C TYR A 493 38.62 9.63 8.06
N GLU A 494 39.88 9.44 7.68
CA GLU A 494 40.45 8.23 7.07
C GLU A 494 40.02 6.99 7.86
N LYS A 495 40.41 6.94 9.14
CA LYS A 495 40.09 5.86 10.07
C LYS A 495 38.58 5.60 10.19
N ASN A 496 37.76 6.65 10.33
CA ASN A 496 36.32 6.52 10.49
C ASN A 496 35.63 6.03 9.20
N ILE A 497 36.06 6.51 8.04
CA ILE A 497 35.55 6.09 6.73
C ILE A 497 35.99 4.67 6.44
N THR A 498 37.26 4.33 6.65
CA THR A 498 37.83 2.99 6.44
C THR A 498 37.09 1.94 7.29
N MET A 499 36.95 2.14 8.61
CA MET A 499 36.16 1.25 9.47
C MET A 499 34.70 1.10 9.00
N PHE A 500 34.10 2.17 8.47
CA PHE A 500 32.73 2.16 8.01
C PHE A 500 32.56 1.45 6.67
N LEU A 501 33.46 1.68 5.71
CA LEU A 501 33.47 1.01 4.41
C LEU A 501 33.74 -0.50 4.56
N VAL A 502 34.66 -0.90 5.44
CA VAL A 502 34.88 -2.31 5.78
C VAL A 502 33.61 -2.96 6.35
N SER A 503 32.85 -2.27 7.21
CA SER A 503 31.59 -2.81 7.75
C SER A 503 30.51 -3.05 6.69
N ILE A 504 30.54 -2.31 5.56
CA ILE A 504 29.65 -2.53 4.40
C ILE A 504 30.13 -3.75 3.59
N TYR A 505 31.45 -3.93 3.46
CA TYR A 505 32.06 -5.04 2.73
C TYR A 505 31.78 -6.39 3.40
N GLU A 506 31.75 -6.46 4.73
CA GLU A 506 31.53 -7.70 5.48
C GLU A 506 30.08 -8.20 5.45
N GLU A 507 29.07 -7.32 5.41
CA GLU A 507 27.65 -7.73 5.45
C GLU A 507 27.01 -8.00 4.07
N GLU A 508 27.61 -7.62 2.93
CA GLU A 508 26.96 -7.76 1.61
C GLU A 508 27.76 -8.50 0.51
N SER A 509 27.17 -9.60 0.03
CA SER A 509 27.70 -10.51 -0.99
C SER A 509 27.51 -10.07 -2.45
N SER A 510 27.44 -8.76 -2.72
CA SER A 510 27.21 -8.20 -4.07
C SER A 510 28.53 -7.73 -4.70
N ASP A 511 29.01 -8.43 -5.74
CA ASP A 511 30.24 -8.10 -6.48
C ASP A 511 30.35 -6.61 -6.88
N LYS A 512 29.22 -5.96 -7.21
CA LYS A 512 29.18 -4.56 -7.62
C LYS A 512 29.30 -3.56 -6.47
N ILE A 513 28.98 -3.99 -5.25
CA ILE A 513 29.12 -3.16 -4.05
C ILE A 513 30.50 -3.38 -3.45
N SER A 514 30.97 -4.63 -3.38
CA SER A 514 32.36 -5.01 -3.07
C SER A 514 33.39 -4.17 -3.84
N ARG A 515 33.33 -4.17 -5.19
CA ARG A 515 34.23 -3.32 -6.02
C ARG A 515 34.13 -1.83 -5.70
N LYS A 516 32.90 -1.31 -5.53
CA LYS A 516 32.71 0.12 -5.29
C LYS A 516 33.18 0.55 -3.90
N THR A 517 33.14 -0.35 -2.92
CA THR A 517 33.75 -0.12 -1.60
C THR A 517 35.27 -0.10 -1.69
N GLN A 518 35.88 -0.97 -2.52
CA GLN A 518 37.32 -0.94 -2.81
C GLN A 518 37.73 0.37 -3.50
N ASP A 519 37.00 0.81 -4.54
CA ASP A 519 37.24 2.10 -5.22
C ASP A 519 37.23 3.27 -4.21
N LEU A 520 36.33 3.24 -3.22
CA LEU A 520 36.22 4.30 -2.20
C LEU A 520 37.29 4.23 -1.12
N LEU A 521 37.72 3.04 -0.71
CA LEU A 521 38.85 2.87 0.22
C LEU A 521 40.15 3.42 -0.41
N TYR A 522 40.39 3.14 -1.69
CA TYR A 522 41.55 3.69 -2.40
C TYR A 522 41.50 5.22 -2.50
N ILE A 523 40.32 5.82 -2.73
CA ILE A 523 40.18 7.29 -2.73
C ILE A 523 40.45 7.89 -1.34
N VAL A 524 40.09 7.21 -0.26
CA VAL A 524 40.36 7.66 1.11
C VAL A 524 41.88 7.70 1.38
N ASP A 525 42.56 6.59 1.05
CA ASP A 525 44.02 6.41 1.17
C ASP A 525 44.79 7.52 0.42
N GLU A 526 44.41 7.80 -0.84
CA GLU A 526 45.04 8.87 -1.63
C GLU A 526 44.76 10.29 -1.08
N ILE A 527 43.64 10.53 -0.39
CA ILE A 527 43.37 11.84 0.24
C ILE A 527 44.16 12.00 1.54
N GLU A 528 44.34 10.94 2.33
CA GLU A 528 45.26 10.94 3.47
C GLU A 528 46.67 11.25 3.00
N HIS A 529 47.13 10.56 1.95
CA HIS A 529 48.48 10.75 1.43
C HIS A 529 48.75 12.18 0.94
N ILE A 530 47.73 12.87 0.41
CA ILE A 530 47.81 14.30 0.07
C ILE A 530 47.96 15.16 1.32
N GLY A 531 47.19 14.88 2.39
CA GLY A 531 47.34 15.54 3.70
C GLY A 531 48.76 15.38 4.23
N ASP A 532 49.24 14.14 4.28
CA ASP A 532 50.58 13.75 4.72
C ASP A 532 51.70 14.45 3.97
N VAL A 533 51.59 14.54 2.64
CA VAL A 533 52.58 15.25 1.83
C VAL A 533 52.58 16.74 2.16
N ILE A 534 51.43 17.36 2.37
CA ILE A 534 51.35 18.77 2.76
C ILE A 534 51.95 18.97 4.17
N SER A 535 51.49 18.21 5.16
CA SER A 535 51.85 18.38 6.57
C SER A 535 53.30 17.99 6.88
N LYS A 536 53.76 16.83 6.40
CA LYS A 536 55.04 16.22 6.81
C LYS A 536 56.18 16.49 5.84
N ASN A 537 55.90 16.84 4.57
CA ASN A 537 56.94 17.17 3.58
C ASN A 537 56.97 18.67 3.23
N ILE A 538 55.85 19.26 2.80
CA ILE A 538 55.86 20.66 2.34
C ILE A 538 56.04 21.61 3.54
N MET A 539 55.20 21.49 4.57
CA MET A 539 55.23 22.39 5.74
C MET A 539 56.50 22.22 6.60
N VAL A 540 57.03 21.00 6.76
CA VAL A 540 58.28 20.75 7.52
C VAL A 540 59.55 21.22 6.77
N SER A 541 59.46 21.53 5.48
CA SER A 541 60.59 22.03 4.68
C SER A 541 60.84 23.55 4.78
N ILE A 542 60.03 24.26 5.59
CA ILE A 542 60.00 25.72 5.77
C ILE A 542 60.56 26.08 7.16
#